data_AF-A0A7W7MHT6-F1
#
_entry.id   AF-A0A7W7MHT6-F1
#
_cell.length_a   1.000
_cell.length_b   1.000
_cell.length_c   1.000
_cell.angle_alpha   90.00
_cell.angle_beta   90.00
_cell.angle_gamma   90.00
#
_symmetry.space_group_name_H-M   'P 1'
#
loop_
_entity.id
_entity.type
_entity.pdbx_description
1 polymer ?
#
loop_
_entity_poly.entity_id
_entity_poly.type
_entity_poly.pdbx_seq_one_letter_code
_entity_poly.pdbx_strand_id
1 'polypeptide(L)' 'MMRLPGTPPERVGVLLAGPALTVCGHVHWHEPVATLGDGHVLNVDGRAVVLTAGR' A
#
# COMPACT_ATOMS: atom_id res chain seq x y z
N MET A 1 -16.60 -7.95 -17.21
CA MET A 1 -16.47 -8.51 -15.84
C MET A 1 -15.13 -9.23 -15.77
N MET A 2 -14.10 -8.59 -15.19
CA MET A 2 -12.74 -9.14 -15.11
C MET A 2 -12.50 -9.63 -13.68
N ARG A 3 -11.98 -10.85 -13.53
CA ARG A 3 -11.78 -11.54 -12.25
C ARG A 3 -10.27 -11.58 -11.98
N LEU A 4 -9.80 -10.91 -10.93
CA LEU A 4 -8.40 -10.98 -10.50
C LEU A 4 -8.20 -12.26 -9.64
N PRO A 5 -7.10 -13.01 -9.83
CA PRO A 5 -6.79 -14.15 -8.97
C PRO A 5 -6.13 -13.66 -7.67
N GLY A 6 -6.73 -14.05 -6.54
CA GLY A 6 -6.28 -13.72 -5.19
C GLY A 6 -7.43 -13.96 -4.21
N THR A 7 -7.10 -14.60 -3.09
CA THR A 7 -7.95 -14.96 -1.93
C THR A 7 -8.94 -13.83 -1.55
N PRO A 8 -10.14 -14.12 -0.98
CA PRO A 8 -11.19 -13.13 -0.73
C PRO A 8 -10.66 -11.94 0.09
N PRO A 9 -11.26 -10.74 -0.04
CA PRO A 9 -10.70 -9.52 0.51
C PRO A 9 -10.63 -9.67 2.03
N GLU A 10 -9.43 -9.94 2.54
CA GLU A 10 -9.06 -9.54 3.87
C GLU A 10 -9.23 -8.02 3.91
N ARG A 11 -10.41 -7.60 4.35
CA ARG A 11 -10.73 -6.20 4.61
C ARG A 11 -9.84 -5.78 5.77
N VAL A 12 -8.61 -5.39 5.44
CA VAL A 12 -7.74 -4.66 6.34
C VAL A 12 -8.50 -3.38 6.67
N GLY A 13 -9.01 -3.30 7.89
CA GLY A 13 -9.68 -2.11 8.38
C GLY A 13 -8.70 -0.97 8.32
N VAL A 14 -8.92 -0.03 7.38
CA VAL A 14 -8.21 1.25 7.37
C VAL A 14 -8.60 1.96 8.66
N LEU A 15 -7.64 2.10 9.57
CA LEU A 15 -7.79 2.90 10.78
C LEU A 15 -8.11 4.33 10.33
N LEU A 16 -9.32 4.80 10.65
CA LEU A 16 -9.83 6.11 10.25
C LEU A 16 -9.14 7.24 11.04
N ALA A 17 -7.90 7.57 10.67
CA ALA A 17 -7.24 8.80 11.11
C ALA A 17 -6.11 9.18 10.15
N GLY A 18 -6.32 10.23 9.35
CA GLY A 18 -5.35 10.81 8.43
C GLY A 18 -5.21 10.08 7.08
N PRO A 19 -4.53 10.69 6.10
CA PRO A 19 -4.25 10.05 4.82
C PRO A 19 -3.57 8.70 5.00
N ALA A 20 -4.19 7.62 4.53
CA ALA A 20 -3.66 6.28 4.73
C ALA A 20 -2.38 6.07 3.89
N LEU A 21 -1.34 5.51 4.52
CA LEU A 21 -0.21 4.93 3.81
C LEU A 21 -0.44 3.42 3.66
N THR A 22 -0.59 2.95 2.42
CA THR A 22 -0.62 1.52 2.10
C THR A 22 0.77 1.06 1.72
N VAL A 23 1.24 -0.05 2.28
CA VAL A 23 2.51 -0.68 1.90
C VAL A 23 2.23 -1.96 1.15
N CYS A 24 2.81 -2.11 -0.05
CA CYS A 24 2.67 -3.31 -0.87
C CYS A 24 4.02 -3.76 -1.47
N GLY A 25 4.07 -4.96 -2.03
CA GLY A 25 5.23 -5.47 -2.78
C GLY A 25 4.76 -6.33 -3.95
N HIS A 26 5.60 -7.25 -4.44
CA HIS A 26 5.30 -8.27 -5.45
C HIS A 26 5.33 -7.80 -6.93
N VAL A 27 5.17 -6.50 -7.21
CA VAL A 27 5.21 -5.96 -8.58
C VAL A 27 6.32 -4.92 -8.68
N HIS A 28 7.14 -4.98 -9.73
CA HIS A 28 8.17 -3.96 -9.97
C HIS A 28 7.56 -2.67 -10.53
N TRP A 29 7.74 -1.55 -9.84
CA TRP A 29 7.36 -0.22 -10.29
C TRP A 29 8.60 0.63 -10.54
N HIS A 30 8.51 1.57 -11.48
CA HIS A 30 9.59 2.53 -11.74
C HIS A 30 9.66 3.57 -10.61
N GLU A 31 8.54 4.24 -10.31
CA GLU A 31 8.36 5.06 -9.12
C GLU A 31 7.82 4.22 -7.95
N PRO A 32 8.44 4.25 -6.77
CA PRO A 32 8.01 3.44 -5.63
C PRO A 32 6.75 3.99 -4.93
N VAL A 33 6.35 5.23 -5.20
CA VAL A 33 5.19 5.88 -4.54
C VAL A 33 4.17 6.31 -5.58
N ALA A 34 2.91 5.97 -5.32
CA ALA A 34 1.77 6.46 -6.09
C ALA A 34 0.70 7.06 -5.16
N THR A 35 -0.11 7.98 -5.70
CA THR A 35 -1.26 8.55 -5.00
C THR A 35 -2.43 7.57 -4.99
N LEU A 36 -3.15 7.49 -3.87
CA LEU A 36 -4.40 6.72 -3.74
C LEU A 36 -5.43 7.54 -2.95
N GLY A 37 -6.32 8.23 -3.67
CA GLY A 37 -7.27 9.16 -3.05
C GLY A 37 -6.52 10.31 -2.37
N ASP A 38 -6.80 10.53 -1.09
CA ASP A 38 -6.06 11.45 -0.23
C ASP A 38 -4.75 10.84 0.32
N GLY A 39 -4.56 9.52 0.21
CA GLY A 39 -3.42 8.77 0.70
C GLY A 39 -2.37 8.40 -0.35
N HIS A 40 -1.47 7.50 0.04
CA HIS A 40 -0.35 7.05 -0.79
C HIS A 40 -0.18 5.53 -0.70
N VAL A 41 0.31 4.94 -1.79
CA VAL A 41 0.78 3.55 -1.83
C VAL A 41 2.29 3.56 -2.01
N LEU A 42 3.01 2.92 -1.09
CA LEU A 42 4.44 2.68 -1.18
C LEU A 42 4.68 1.22 -1.56
N ASN A 43 5.23 1.03 -2.75
CA ASN A 43 5.71 -0.27 -3.21
C ASN A 43 7.15 -0.50 -2.73
N VAL A 44 7.34 -1.58 -1.97
CA VAL A 44 8.61 -1.95 -1.33
C VAL A 44 9.26 -3.16 -2.00
N ASP A 45 8.89 -3.49 -3.22
CA ASP A 45 9.49 -4.60 -3.94
C ASP A 45 11.02 -4.42 -4.08
N GLY A 46 11.78 -5.42 -3.62
CA GLY A 46 13.24 -5.37 -3.53
C GLY A 46 13.79 -4.40 -2.48
N ARG A 47 12.97 -3.90 -1.55
CA ARG A 47 13.34 -2.87 -0.57
C ARG A 47 12.88 -3.23 0.84
N ALA A 48 13.73 -2.94 1.82
CA ALA A 48 13.32 -2.90 3.22
C ALA A 48 12.89 -1.47 3.57
N VAL A 49 11.80 -1.30 4.31
CA VAL A 49 11.36 -0.01 4.85
C VAL A 49 11.31 -0.05 6.36
N VAL A 50 11.75 1.04 6.99
CA VAL A 50 11.67 1.23 8.43
C VAL A 50 10.63 2.30 8.70
N LEU A 51 9.54 1.92 9.38
CA LEU A 51 8.52 2.86 9.84
C LEU A 51 8.89 3.32 11.25
N THR A 52 8.97 4.64 11.44
CA THR A 52 9.18 5.25 12.75
C THR A 52 7.93 6.01 13.15
N ALA A 53 7.62 6.06 14.45
CA ALA A 53 6.61 6.99 14.94
C ALA A 53 7.00 8.42 14.54
N GLY A 54 6.05 9.19 14.00
CA GLY A 54 6.21 10.62 13.82
C GLY A 54 6.47 11.27 15.18
N ARG A 55 7.36 12.27 15.22
CA ARG A 55 7.59 13.06 16.43
C ARG A 55 6.35 13.84 16.84
#